data_AF-A0A1F9V4I6-F1
#
_entry.id   AF-A0A1F9V4I6-F1
#
_cell.length_a   1.000
_cell.length_b   1.000
_cell.length_c   1.000
_cell.angle_alpha   90.00
_cell.angle_beta   90.00
_cell.angle_gamma   90.00
#
_symmetry.space_group_name_H-M   'P 1'
#
loop_
_entity.id
_entity.type
_entity.pdbx_description
1 polymer ?
#
loop_
_entity_poly.entity_id
_entity_poly.type
_entity_poly.pdbx_seq_one_letter_code
_entity_poly.pdbx_strand_id
1 'polypeptide(L)'
;MMGRKVLLSVLTVLLTRGAAPAGPLSRDDLRWLKDLARDTYLCLDYYTEPETGLPLDNSRPQEDHYTSVTNIGLYVASLVGAAELGFETRKDAEAKAAKALHSAARLRTWQGFPYSWNHTLRLTPHPEDFISTVDLGNYYGGLIVGRQYFKPLRADFDRLLRAGWKKLYDPGRGLLFGGYHPGEGRYADWHYDHLGTDSRLASFLAVAMSGVPPESWDALDRTLEERHGIEYLKHGWQGGGLFAAFLTGIFIDERGTLPGLSAGNFAKAQMAHMDAIGSSVWGWSASDSPDHGYLGFHALRDDVVAPHASALALSLFPREVVANLRRLDELGVRPRHLVQGRFHDFGFRDAYDLKSGRVTPNYLVLDQAMLFLSLVNFLERGRIQKLFLSYPPVKDAIPLIPEYRGRLRPSFPVELSGRFGLEVRPYDLARPAFRAARTAQSPFLNPDAWRNAGKNRLYTPHSAAQTAGQEPFSTFSVLWDPNFLYVKADIADASAFEGWSRNPTNAGHLIEILTDADDDPKTGQAKTLRLGLAPADPANAHPFAWHGGRELTGSEVRLFSEPAGKGYSVTISIEWGLLGMDRPRKDSRMGFSIAVSDRDSSHLEAFKPDWHFKSEGGRWEIGTLILN
;
A
#
# COMPACT_ATOMS: atom_id res chain seq x y z
N MET A 1 -40.82 -4.83 56.20
CA MET A 1 -39.38 -4.80 56.53
C MET A 1 -38.64 -5.58 55.46
N MET A 2 -37.60 -4.99 54.85
CA MET A 2 -36.72 -5.54 53.78
C MET A 2 -37.42 -5.78 52.43
N GLY A 3 -37.01 -5.22 51.28
CA GLY A 3 -35.72 -4.67 50.88
C GLY A 3 -35.09 -5.55 49.80
N ARG A 4 -35.43 -5.36 48.52
CA ARG A 4 -34.68 -5.89 47.37
C ARG A 4 -34.37 -4.76 46.41
N LYS A 5 -33.18 -4.17 46.56
CA LYS A 5 -32.53 -3.35 45.54
C LYS A 5 -31.81 -4.29 44.57
N VAL A 6 -32.11 -4.16 43.28
CA VAL A 6 -31.39 -4.78 42.18
C VAL A 6 -30.02 -4.09 42.06
N LEU A 7 -28.95 -4.88 42.13
CA LEU A 7 -27.57 -4.43 42.05
C LEU A 7 -27.18 -4.32 40.56
N LEU A 8 -26.96 -3.10 40.07
CA LEU A 8 -26.25 -2.84 38.83
C LEU A 8 -24.74 -3.04 39.13
N SER A 9 -24.15 -4.11 38.60
CA SER A 9 -22.71 -4.35 38.69
C SER A 9 -21.99 -3.45 37.68
N VAL A 10 -21.51 -2.31 38.18
CA VAL A 10 -20.50 -1.48 37.49
C VAL A 10 -19.20 -2.28 37.50
N LEU A 11 -18.77 -2.76 36.33
CA LEU A 11 -17.44 -3.33 36.17
C LEU A 11 -16.43 -2.17 36.11
N THR A 12 -15.80 -1.88 37.23
CA THR A 12 -14.68 -0.95 37.35
C THR A 12 -13.47 -1.53 36.62
N VAL A 13 -13.21 -1.07 35.40
CA VAL A 13 -11.90 -1.26 34.76
C VAL A 13 -10.90 -0.43 35.55
N LEU A 14 -10.01 -1.11 36.28
CA LEU A 14 -8.82 -0.53 36.89
C LEU A 14 -7.86 -0.10 35.77
N LEU A 15 -8.06 1.11 35.25
CA LEU A 15 -7.07 1.87 34.52
C LEU A 15 -5.88 2.14 35.46
N THR A 16 -4.83 1.33 35.37
CA THR A 16 -3.52 1.74 35.87
C THR A 16 -3.05 2.93 35.04
N ARG A 17 -3.32 4.12 35.58
CA ARG A 17 -2.91 5.43 35.09
C ARG A 17 -1.39 5.52 34.93
N GLY A 18 -0.91 5.39 33.70
CA GLY A 18 0.20 6.22 33.21
C GLY A 18 -0.40 7.51 32.65
N ALA A 19 -0.85 8.44 33.51
CA ALA A 19 -1.28 9.74 33.01
C ALA A 19 -0.07 10.42 32.34
N ALA A 20 -0.10 10.56 31.01
CA ALA A 20 0.88 11.37 30.29
C ALA A 20 0.94 12.75 30.98
N PRO A 21 2.12 13.24 31.37
CA PRO A 21 2.16 14.48 32.15
C PRO A 21 1.57 15.62 31.33
N ALA A 22 0.80 16.51 31.95
CA ALA A 22 0.37 17.76 31.32
C ALA A 22 1.52 18.77 31.37
N GLY A 23 1.93 19.35 30.23
CA GLY A 23 2.99 20.37 30.14
C GLY A 23 3.72 20.43 28.78
N PRO A 24 4.69 21.33 28.56
CA PRO A 24 5.54 21.33 27.35
C PRO A 24 6.49 20.12 27.32
N LEU A 25 7.03 19.77 26.15
CA LEU A 25 8.09 18.75 26.03
C LEU A 25 9.32 19.14 26.87
N SER A 26 10.02 18.14 27.41
CA SER A 26 11.26 18.39 28.15
C SER A 26 12.38 18.85 27.20
N ARG A 27 13.45 19.45 27.74
CA ARG A 27 14.65 19.75 26.95
C ARG A 27 15.28 18.48 26.36
N ASP A 28 15.10 17.34 27.02
CA ASP A 28 15.68 16.07 26.61
C ASP A 28 14.91 15.48 25.44
N ASP A 29 13.58 15.63 25.42
CA ASP A 29 12.74 15.28 24.28
C ASP A 29 13.07 16.14 23.06
N LEU A 30 13.28 17.45 23.25
CA LEU A 30 13.67 18.33 22.15
C LEU A 30 15.05 17.98 21.57
N ARG A 31 16.02 17.62 22.42
CA ARG A 31 17.33 17.14 21.95
C ARG A 31 17.19 15.82 21.19
N TRP A 32 16.45 14.87 21.74
CA TRP A 32 16.20 13.57 21.10
C TRP A 32 15.50 13.71 19.75
N LEU A 33 14.50 14.58 19.63
CA LEU A 33 13.84 14.88 18.35
C LEU A 33 14.80 15.52 17.34
N LYS A 34 15.71 16.40 17.79
CA LYS A 34 16.73 17.00 16.92
C LYS A 34 17.75 15.95 16.44
N ASP A 35 18.16 15.03 17.30
CA ASP A 35 19.03 13.92 16.92
C ASP A 35 18.32 12.99 15.92
N LEU A 36 17.05 12.65 16.16
CA LEU A 36 16.24 11.89 15.21
C LEU A 36 16.13 12.59 13.85
N ALA A 37 15.91 13.91 13.85
CA ALA A 37 15.84 14.69 12.61
C ALA A 37 17.17 14.65 11.84
N ARG A 38 18.31 14.74 12.54
CA ARG A 38 19.65 14.65 11.92
C ARG A 38 19.83 13.28 11.26
N ASP A 39 19.55 12.20 12.00
CA ASP A 39 19.77 10.84 11.53
C ASP A 39 18.85 10.51 10.33
N THR A 40 17.60 10.98 10.37
CA THR A 40 16.65 10.86 9.25
C THR A 40 17.13 11.65 8.02
N TYR A 41 17.67 12.86 8.22
CA TYR A 41 18.26 13.62 7.10
C TYR A 41 19.49 12.93 6.51
N LEU A 42 20.35 12.33 7.33
CA LEU A 42 21.49 11.56 6.84
C LEU A 42 21.05 10.40 5.93
N CYS A 43 19.91 9.75 6.26
CA CYS A 43 19.31 8.75 5.38
C CYS A 43 18.89 9.35 4.03
N LEU A 44 18.13 10.45 4.06
CA LEU A 44 17.68 11.15 2.85
C LEU A 44 18.84 11.59 1.97
N ASP A 45 19.89 12.15 2.56
CA ASP A 45 21.07 12.61 1.83
C ASP A 45 21.85 11.45 1.23
N TYR A 46 21.97 10.35 1.99
CA TYR A 46 22.68 9.15 1.55
C TYR A 46 21.99 8.48 0.36
N TYR A 47 20.66 8.33 0.40
CA TYR A 47 19.88 7.73 -0.69
C TYR A 47 19.53 8.77 -1.76
N THR A 48 20.56 9.43 -2.29
CA THR A 48 20.49 10.28 -3.48
C THR A 48 21.46 9.78 -4.55
N GLU A 49 21.04 9.85 -5.81
CA GLU A 49 21.87 9.48 -6.95
C GLU A 49 23.01 10.49 -7.10
N PRO A 50 24.29 10.10 -6.89
CA PRO A 50 25.39 11.04 -6.86
C PRO A 50 25.54 11.84 -8.14
N GLU A 51 25.20 11.30 -9.32
CA GLU A 51 25.39 12.00 -10.60
C GLU A 51 24.30 13.04 -10.88
N THR A 52 23.06 12.74 -10.52
CA THR A 52 21.90 13.59 -10.86
C THR A 52 21.39 14.40 -9.68
N GLY A 53 21.75 14.03 -8.45
CA GLY A 53 21.25 14.61 -7.21
C GLY A 53 19.77 14.31 -6.94
N LEU A 54 19.17 13.37 -7.69
CA LEU A 54 17.78 12.97 -7.47
C LEU A 54 17.70 11.95 -6.32
N PRO A 55 16.72 12.08 -5.40
CA PRO A 55 16.51 11.09 -4.35
C PRO A 55 16.12 9.74 -4.96
N LEU A 56 16.57 8.64 -4.37
CA LEU A 56 16.10 7.30 -4.72
C LEU A 56 14.65 7.12 -4.27
N ASP A 57 13.99 6.08 -4.74
CA ASP A 57 12.69 5.69 -4.21
C ASP A 57 12.81 5.03 -2.83
N ASN A 58 13.75 4.10 -2.73
CA ASN A 58 13.96 3.30 -1.54
C ASN A 58 15.40 2.79 -1.46
N SER A 59 15.73 2.18 -0.32
CA SER A 59 17.07 1.66 -0.02
C SER A 59 17.36 0.25 -0.55
N ARG A 60 16.41 -0.40 -1.25
CA ARG A 60 16.61 -1.78 -1.73
C ARG A 60 17.75 -1.82 -2.76
N PRO A 61 18.62 -2.84 -2.72
CA PRO A 61 19.63 -3.02 -3.75
C PRO A 61 18.96 -3.28 -5.11
N GLN A 62 19.22 -2.43 -6.09
CA GLN A 62 18.75 -2.60 -7.47
C GLN A 62 19.79 -2.04 -8.44
N GLU A 63 19.90 -2.64 -9.63
CA GLU A 63 20.84 -2.18 -10.66
C GLU A 63 20.47 -0.78 -11.15
N ASP A 64 19.17 -0.53 -11.27
CA ASP A 64 18.57 0.68 -11.83
C ASP A 64 17.63 1.30 -10.81
N HIS A 65 18.00 2.44 -10.24
CA HIS A 65 17.17 3.17 -9.28
C HIS A 65 16.11 4.05 -9.97
N TYR A 66 14.92 4.06 -9.37
CA TYR A 66 13.84 4.99 -9.73
C TYR A 66 13.66 6.06 -8.67
N THR A 67 12.99 7.13 -9.06
CA THR A 67 12.53 8.21 -8.19
C THR A 67 11.11 8.61 -8.60
N SER A 68 10.33 9.07 -7.63
CA SER A 68 9.04 9.70 -7.89
C SER A 68 9.16 11.23 -7.86
N VAL A 69 8.28 11.93 -8.57
CA VAL A 69 8.21 13.40 -8.49
C VAL A 69 7.83 13.86 -7.08
N THR A 70 7.07 13.05 -6.33
CA THR A 70 6.84 13.24 -4.89
C THR A 70 8.17 13.28 -4.13
N ASN A 71 9.04 12.28 -4.31
CA ASN A 71 10.33 12.23 -3.62
C ASN A 71 11.21 13.43 -3.98
N ILE A 72 11.25 13.82 -5.26
CA ILE A 72 12.02 15.01 -5.70
C ILE A 72 11.52 16.26 -4.97
N GLY A 73 10.21 16.49 -4.90
CA GLY A 73 9.62 17.63 -4.21
C GLY A 73 9.96 17.62 -2.71
N LEU A 74 9.68 16.51 -2.02
CA LEU A 74 9.91 16.40 -0.59
C LEU A 74 11.40 16.48 -0.23
N TYR A 75 12.30 15.96 -1.08
CA TYR A 75 13.75 16.09 -0.89
C TYR A 75 14.21 17.55 -1.00
N VAL A 76 13.71 18.31 -1.98
CA VAL A 76 14.01 19.76 -2.09
C VAL A 76 13.55 20.52 -0.84
N ALA A 77 12.36 20.22 -0.32
CA ALA A 77 11.90 20.79 0.96
C ALA A 77 12.78 20.33 2.13
N SER A 78 13.28 19.10 2.10
CA SER A 78 14.15 18.54 3.14
C SER A 78 15.52 19.24 3.16
N LEU A 79 16.08 19.62 2.00
CA LEU A 79 17.30 20.45 1.95
C LEU A 79 17.11 21.81 2.64
N VAL A 80 15.93 22.42 2.52
CA VAL A 80 15.58 23.63 3.28
C VAL A 80 15.55 23.34 4.77
N GLY A 81 14.87 22.26 5.18
CA GLY A 81 14.78 21.86 6.58
C GLY A 81 16.15 21.55 7.22
N ALA A 82 17.03 20.88 6.49
CA ALA A 82 18.40 20.57 6.94
C ALA A 82 19.23 21.84 7.15
N ALA A 83 19.10 22.83 6.25
CA ALA A 83 19.76 24.11 6.40
C ALA A 83 19.22 24.93 7.58
N GLU A 84 17.90 24.91 7.82
CA GLU A 84 17.27 25.62 8.95
C GLU A 84 17.65 24.99 10.31
N LEU A 85 17.74 23.66 10.39
CA LEU A 85 18.16 22.95 11.62
C LEU A 85 19.67 23.01 11.88
N GLY A 86 20.45 23.46 10.89
CA GLY A 86 21.91 23.56 10.94
C GLY A 86 22.64 22.23 10.70
N PHE A 87 21.99 21.26 10.04
CA PHE A 87 22.63 20.00 9.62
C PHE A 87 23.43 20.15 8.33
N GLU A 88 23.06 21.15 7.53
CA GLU A 88 23.76 21.55 6.31
C GLU A 88 24.00 23.05 6.30
N THR A 89 25.07 23.49 5.65
CA THR A 89 25.18 24.92 5.36
C THR A 89 24.17 25.29 4.28
N ARG A 90 23.65 26.53 4.33
CA ARG A 90 22.74 27.00 3.29
C ARG A 90 23.34 26.92 1.88
N LYS A 91 24.64 27.11 1.75
CA LYS A 91 25.37 27.06 0.48
C LYS A 91 25.42 25.62 -0.07
N ASP A 92 25.69 24.64 0.78
CA ASP A 92 25.76 23.24 0.37
C ASP A 92 24.36 22.69 0.04
N ALA A 93 23.36 23.04 0.85
CA ALA A 93 21.96 22.74 0.54
C ALA A 93 21.50 23.38 -0.78
N GLU A 94 21.93 24.61 -1.07
CA GLU A 94 21.67 25.28 -2.36
C GLU A 94 22.34 24.55 -3.52
N ALA A 95 23.59 24.11 -3.38
CA ALA A 95 24.30 23.34 -4.41
C ALA A 95 23.61 21.99 -4.70
N LYS A 96 23.17 21.28 -3.64
CA LYS A 96 22.38 20.04 -3.77
C LYS A 96 21.04 20.30 -4.47
N ALA A 97 20.34 21.37 -4.10
CA ALA A 97 19.10 21.77 -4.75
C ALA A 97 19.32 22.12 -6.23
N ALA A 98 20.35 22.89 -6.57
CA ALA A 98 20.70 23.24 -7.94
C ALA A 98 20.92 21.98 -8.80
N LYS A 99 21.66 21.00 -8.27
CA LYS A 99 21.91 19.73 -8.94
C LYS A 99 20.62 18.97 -9.24
N ALA A 100 19.75 18.80 -8.24
CA ALA A 100 18.46 18.14 -8.40
C ALA A 100 17.56 18.87 -9.41
N LEU A 101 17.51 20.22 -9.38
CA LEU A 101 16.71 21.02 -10.32
C LEU A 101 17.23 20.93 -11.75
N HIS A 102 18.56 20.92 -11.95
CA HIS A 102 19.16 20.74 -13.28
C HIS A 102 18.76 19.39 -13.88
N SER A 103 18.76 18.31 -13.08
CA SER A 103 18.30 16.99 -13.54
C SER A 103 16.80 16.97 -13.77
N ALA A 104 16.00 17.52 -12.84
CA ALA A 104 14.55 17.60 -12.97
C ALA A 104 14.11 18.35 -14.24
N ALA A 105 14.85 19.39 -14.66
CA ALA A 105 14.58 20.14 -15.88
C ALA A 105 14.78 19.33 -17.18
N ARG A 106 15.46 18.17 -17.12
CA ARG A 106 15.66 17.27 -18.26
C ARG A 106 14.67 16.11 -18.30
N LEU A 107 13.84 15.94 -17.26
CA LEU A 107 12.82 14.91 -17.25
C LEU A 107 11.84 15.13 -18.41
N ARG A 108 11.34 14.04 -18.99
CA ARG A 108 10.27 14.13 -19.98
C ARG A 108 9.03 14.72 -19.31
N THR A 109 8.32 15.60 -20.01
CA THR A 109 7.12 16.25 -19.48
C THR A 109 5.96 16.21 -20.46
N TRP A 110 4.74 16.38 -19.94
CA TRP A 110 3.52 16.70 -20.69
C TRP A 110 2.88 17.94 -20.04
N GLN A 111 2.67 19.01 -20.81
CA GLN A 111 2.10 20.28 -20.31
C GLN A 111 2.89 20.89 -19.13
N GLY A 112 4.21 20.63 -19.07
CA GLY A 112 5.08 21.04 -17.96
C GLY A 112 5.08 20.08 -16.76
N PHE A 113 4.26 19.03 -16.79
CA PHE A 113 4.24 17.99 -15.76
C PHE A 113 5.25 16.88 -16.06
N PRO A 114 6.21 16.60 -15.16
CA PRO A 114 7.06 15.42 -15.28
C PRO A 114 6.25 14.13 -15.10
N TYR A 115 6.75 13.05 -15.68
CA TYR A 115 6.23 11.70 -15.46
C TYR A 115 6.40 11.34 -13.99
N SER A 116 5.43 10.62 -13.39
CA SER A 116 5.43 10.33 -11.95
C SER A 116 6.69 9.62 -11.50
N TRP A 117 7.16 8.66 -12.30
CA TRP A 117 8.30 7.80 -11.99
C TRP A 117 9.35 7.91 -13.07
N ASN A 118 10.61 8.09 -12.68
CA ASN A 118 11.73 8.26 -13.60
C ASN A 118 12.96 7.53 -13.06
N HIS A 119 13.79 7.07 -13.98
CA HIS A 119 15.10 6.54 -13.63
C HIS A 119 15.99 7.64 -13.04
N THR A 120 16.66 7.39 -11.92
CA THR A 120 17.46 8.41 -11.22
C THR A 120 18.66 8.86 -12.04
N LEU A 121 19.37 7.93 -12.68
CA LEU A 121 20.55 8.21 -13.49
C LEU A 121 20.21 8.62 -14.94
N ARG A 122 19.49 7.74 -15.66
CA ARG A 122 19.15 7.92 -17.09
C ARG A 122 18.11 9.02 -17.35
N LEU A 123 17.33 9.41 -16.34
CA LEU A 123 16.25 10.38 -16.45
C LEU A 123 15.14 10.02 -17.45
N THR A 124 15.03 8.74 -17.80
CA THR A 124 13.97 8.22 -18.64
C THR A 124 12.75 7.86 -17.79
N PRO A 125 11.52 8.07 -18.29
CA PRO A 125 10.32 7.67 -17.58
C PRO A 125 10.26 6.16 -17.30
N HIS A 126 9.57 5.80 -16.22
CA HIS A 126 9.20 4.41 -15.94
C HIS A 126 8.20 3.89 -17.01
N PRO A 127 8.22 2.59 -17.37
CA PRO A 127 7.32 2.01 -18.36
C PRO A 127 5.82 2.14 -18.06
N GLU A 128 5.43 2.43 -16.82
CA GLU A 128 4.03 2.69 -16.45
C GLU A 128 3.43 3.91 -17.14
N ASP A 129 4.26 4.82 -17.68
CA ASP A 129 3.80 5.91 -18.56
C ASP A 129 2.63 6.72 -17.95
N PHE A 130 2.81 7.17 -16.71
CA PHE A 130 1.76 7.85 -15.96
C PHE A 130 2.21 9.17 -15.34
N ILE A 131 1.30 10.14 -15.33
CA ILE A 131 1.42 11.42 -14.62
C ILE A 131 0.30 11.47 -13.60
N SER A 132 0.64 11.26 -12.33
CA SER A 132 -0.29 11.24 -11.20
C SER A 132 -0.54 12.65 -10.67
N THR A 133 -1.80 13.06 -10.58
CA THR A 133 -2.15 14.41 -10.10
C THR A 133 -1.76 14.62 -8.62
N VAL A 134 -1.87 13.60 -7.76
CA VAL A 134 -1.47 13.72 -6.34
C VAL A 134 0.03 13.91 -6.20
N ASP A 135 0.84 13.18 -6.98
CA ASP A 135 2.29 13.27 -6.89
C ASP A 135 2.78 14.66 -7.30
N LEU A 136 2.13 15.26 -8.30
CA LEU A 136 2.40 16.63 -8.70
C LEU A 136 2.14 17.62 -7.56
N GLY A 137 1.08 17.43 -6.76
CA GLY A 137 0.82 18.24 -5.58
C GLY A 137 2.04 18.33 -4.65
N ASN A 138 2.64 17.18 -4.35
CA ASN A 138 3.83 17.09 -3.50
C ASN A 138 5.08 17.64 -4.18
N TYR A 139 5.27 17.36 -5.47
CA TYR A 139 6.36 17.89 -6.28
C TYR A 139 6.39 19.43 -6.25
N TYR A 140 5.28 20.06 -6.64
CA TYR A 140 5.17 21.52 -6.68
C TYR A 140 5.17 22.13 -5.28
N GLY A 141 4.62 21.46 -4.26
CA GLY A 141 4.72 21.86 -2.87
C GLY A 141 6.17 22.07 -2.43
N GLY A 142 7.02 21.07 -2.69
CA GLY A 142 8.45 21.13 -2.39
C GLY A 142 9.21 22.18 -3.19
N LEU A 143 8.92 22.29 -4.50
CA LEU A 143 9.52 23.32 -5.36
C LEU A 143 9.18 24.74 -4.89
N ILE A 144 7.94 25.00 -4.46
CA ILE A 144 7.53 26.31 -3.94
C ILE A 144 8.33 26.65 -2.68
N VAL A 145 8.48 25.71 -1.75
CA VAL A 145 9.30 25.91 -0.53
C VAL A 145 10.75 26.23 -0.91
N GLY A 146 11.36 25.43 -1.79
CA GLY A 146 12.72 25.65 -2.28
C GLY A 146 12.89 27.01 -2.96
N ARG A 147 11.95 27.39 -3.82
CA ARG A 147 11.90 28.68 -4.54
C ARG A 147 11.89 29.89 -3.60
N GLN A 148 11.17 29.79 -2.49
CA GLN A 148 11.09 30.85 -1.50
C GLN A 148 12.36 30.96 -0.65
N TYR A 149 13.09 29.85 -0.47
CA TYR A 149 14.29 29.78 0.35
C TYR A 149 15.61 30.05 -0.41
N PHE A 150 15.85 29.35 -1.52
CA PHE A 150 17.07 29.43 -2.32
C PHE A 150 16.97 30.53 -3.38
N LYS A 151 17.13 31.78 -2.95
CA LYS A 151 16.97 32.98 -3.80
C LYS A 151 17.80 32.94 -5.11
N PRO A 152 19.05 32.44 -5.12
CA PRO A 152 19.83 32.36 -6.37
C PRO A 152 19.24 31.42 -7.42
N LEU A 153 18.47 30.41 -7.01
CA LEU A 153 17.87 29.40 -7.90
C LEU A 153 16.45 29.74 -8.36
N ARG A 154 15.96 30.96 -8.08
CA ARG A 154 14.57 31.36 -8.38
C ARG A 154 14.19 31.13 -9.84
N ALA A 155 15.08 31.42 -10.78
CA ALA A 155 14.82 31.24 -12.20
C ALA A 155 14.65 29.76 -12.58
N ASP A 156 15.44 28.86 -11.98
CA ASP A 156 15.33 27.42 -12.20
C ASP A 156 14.03 26.86 -11.63
N PHE A 157 13.67 27.28 -10.42
CA PHE A 157 12.37 26.95 -9.82
C PHE A 157 11.21 27.48 -10.66
N ASP A 158 11.22 28.77 -11.01
CA ASP A 158 10.14 29.40 -11.80
C ASP A 158 10.00 28.74 -13.18
N ARG A 159 11.07 28.13 -13.74
CA ARG A 159 10.97 27.30 -14.94
C ARG A 159 10.20 26.00 -14.71
N LEU A 160 10.48 25.28 -13.62
CA LEU A 160 9.82 24.02 -13.30
C LEU A 160 8.37 24.23 -12.82
N LEU A 161 8.09 25.35 -12.16
CA LEU A 161 6.75 25.71 -11.67
C LEU A 161 5.75 26.04 -12.81
N ARG A 162 6.22 26.21 -14.06
CA ARG A 162 5.34 26.46 -15.22
C ARG A 162 4.66 25.17 -15.67
N ALA A 163 3.43 24.96 -15.21
CA ALA A 163 2.65 23.77 -15.52
C ALA A 163 1.18 24.07 -15.81
N GLY A 164 0.60 23.31 -16.73
CA GLY A 164 -0.77 23.52 -17.22
C GLY A 164 -1.84 22.83 -16.40
N TRP A 165 -1.98 23.12 -15.10
CA TRP A 165 -2.92 22.42 -14.19
C TRP A 165 -4.37 22.36 -14.66
N LYS A 166 -4.87 23.37 -15.39
CA LYS A 166 -6.19 23.33 -16.02
C LYS A 166 -6.37 22.13 -16.97
N LYS A 167 -5.28 21.51 -17.47
CA LYS A 167 -5.31 20.30 -18.29
C LYS A 167 -5.63 19.03 -17.50
N LEU A 168 -5.47 19.02 -16.18
CA LEU A 168 -5.86 17.91 -15.30
C LEU A 168 -7.23 18.12 -14.66
N TYR A 169 -7.93 19.21 -15.00
CA TYR A 169 -9.26 19.53 -14.47
C TYR A 169 -10.36 19.02 -15.39
N ASP A 170 -11.32 18.31 -14.82
CA ASP A 170 -12.55 17.88 -15.47
C ASP A 170 -13.69 18.87 -15.14
N PRO A 171 -14.04 19.78 -16.06
CA PRO A 171 -15.14 20.72 -15.82
C PRO A 171 -16.51 20.04 -15.74
N GLY A 172 -16.67 18.83 -16.28
CA GLY A 172 -17.93 18.08 -16.21
C GLY A 172 -18.18 17.48 -14.83
N ARG A 173 -17.12 17.18 -14.08
CA ARG A 173 -17.18 16.68 -12.68
C ARG A 173 -16.87 17.76 -11.64
N GLY A 174 -16.24 18.86 -12.04
CA GLY A 174 -15.73 19.86 -11.12
C GLY A 174 -14.50 19.37 -10.33
N LEU A 175 -13.85 18.29 -10.75
CA LEU A 175 -12.77 17.63 -10.00
C LEU A 175 -11.50 17.50 -10.86
N LEU A 176 -10.38 17.21 -10.21
CA LEU A 176 -9.17 16.82 -10.93
C LEU A 176 -9.21 15.33 -11.30
N PHE A 177 -8.79 15.01 -12.52
CA PHE A 177 -8.52 13.62 -12.91
C PHE A 177 -7.44 13.02 -12.01
N GLY A 178 -7.51 11.70 -11.82
CA GLY A 178 -6.48 10.95 -11.10
C GLY A 178 -5.08 11.10 -11.71
N GLY A 179 -5.03 11.29 -13.02
CA GLY A 179 -3.81 11.55 -13.76
C GLY A 179 -4.03 11.46 -15.27
N TYR A 180 -2.93 11.30 -15.99
CA TYR A 180 -2.89 11.23 -17.44
C TYR A 180 -1.88 10.19 -17.91
N HIS A 181 -2.25 9.42 -18.95
CA HIS A 181 -1.40 8.42 -19.62
C HIS A 181 -0.89 9.00 -20.95
N PRO A 182 0.36 9.52 -21.01
CA PRO A 182 0.83 10.25 -22.18
C PRO A 182 0.95 9.43 -23.47
N GLY A 183 1.37 8.17 -23.39
CA GLY A 183 1.51 7.26 -24.51
C GLY A 183 0.16 6.80 -25.06
N GLU A 184 -0.86 6.69 -24.21
CA GLU A 184 -2.23 6.38 -24.62
C GLU A 184 -3.05 7.61 -25.03
N GLY A 185 -2.60 8.82 -24.66
CA GLY A 185 -3.31 10.06 -24.96
C GLY A 185 -4.63 10.22 -24.21
N ARG A 186 -4.79 9.58 -23.04
CA ARG A 186 -6.05 9.61 -22.26
C ARG A 186 -5.84 9.93 -20.78
N TYR A 187 -6.88 10.47 -20.18
CA TYR A 187 -6.96 10.67 -18.73
C TYR A 187 -7.24 9.35 -18.00
N ALA A 188 -6.91 9.32 -16.71
CA ALA A 188 -7.41 8.27 -15.82
C ALA A 188 -8.95 8.29 -15.80
N ASP A 189 -9.56 7.12 -15.65
CA ASP A 189 -11.01 6.91 -15.59
C ASP A 189 -11.62 7.22 -14.21
N TRP A 190 -10.81 7.75 -13.29
CA TRP A 190 -11.16 8.12 -11.93
C TRP A 190 -10.66 9.53 -11.59
N HIS A 191 -11.20 10.11 -10.50
CA HIS A 191 -10.92 11.48 -10.04
C HIS A 191 -10.44 11.49 -8.60
N TYR A 192 -9.74 12.55 -8.21
CA TYR A 192 -9.49 12.84 -6.81
C TYR A 192 -10.64 13.65 -6.25
N ASP A 193 -11.44 13.01 -5.42
CA ASP A 193 -12.75 13.49 -4.99
C ASP A 193 -12.90 13.60 -3.48
N HIS A 194 -11.90 13.28 -2.65
CA HIS A 194 -12.02 13.31 -1.18
C HIS A 194 -11.22 14.45 -0.56
N LEU A 195 -11.82 15.15 0.42
CA LEU A 195 -11.13 16.16 1.21
C LEU A 195 -10.17 15.54 2.25
N GLY A 196 -10.45 14.31 2.70
CA GLY A 196 -9.68 13.62 3.74
C GLY A 196 -8.34 13.04 3.29
N THR A 197 -7.97 13.20 2.02
CA THR A 197 -6.79 12.56 1.40
C THR A 197 -5.72 13.59 1.01
N ASP A 198 -4.51 13.11 0.71
CA ASP A 198 -3.33 13.92 0.38
C ASP A 198 -3.43 14.62 -0.98
N SER A 199 -4.28 14.09 -1.88
CA SER A 199 -4.66 14.71 -3.15
C SER A 199 -5.20 16.13 -3.03
N ARG A 200 -5.68 16.56 -1.85
CA ARG A 200 -6.18 17.92 -1.64
C ARG A 200 -5.11 18.99 -1.90
N LEU A 201 -3.82 18.69 -1.69
CA LEU A 201 -2.75 19.64 -2.02
C LEU A 201 -2.71 19.96 -3.51
N ALA A 202 -2.90 18.94 -4.37
CA ALA A 202 -2.96 19.14 -5.81
C ALA A 202 -4.19 19.97 -6.21
N SER A 203 -5.34 19.72 -5.59
CA SER A 203 -6.57 20.51 -5.78
C SER A 203 -6.37 21.97 -5.40
N PHE A 204 -5.75 22.23 -4.24
CA PHE A 204 -5.40 23.59 -3.81
C PHE A 204 -4.45 24.28 -4.79
N LEU A 205 -3.40 23.60 -5.23
CA LEU A 205 -2.41 24.16 -6.16
C LEU A 205 -2.99 24.41 -7.55
N ALA A 206 -3.93 23.59 -8.03
CA ALA A 206 -4.60 23.83 -9.29
C ALA A 206 -5.37 25.16 -9.29
N VAL A 207 -6.07 25.47 -8.18
CA VAL A 207 -6.72 26.77 -7.96
C VAL A 207 -5.68 27.89 -7.89
N ALA A 208 -4.65 27.71 -7.07
CA ALA A 208 -3.62 28.73 -6.83
C ALA A 208 -2.80 29.09 -8.07
N MET A 209 -2.50 28.11 -8.93
CA MET A 209 -1.48 28.23 -9.97
C MET A 209 -2.02 28.39 -11.39
N SER A 210 -3.29 28.08 -11.66
CA SER A 210 -3.76 27.93 -13.05
C SER A 210 -5.18 28.39 -13.36
N GLY A 211 -5.85 29.01 -12.40
CA GLY A 211 -7.21 29.48 -12.58
C GLY A 211 -8.23 28.34 -12.75
N VAL A 212 -7.96 27.16 -12.18
CA VAL A 212 -9.05 26.21 -11.88
C VAL A 212 -10.00 26.89 -10.90
N PRO A 213 -11.33 26.82 -11.12
CA PRO A 213 -12.29 27.53 -10.27
C PRO A 213 -12.21 27.04 -8.81
N PRO A 214 -12.29 27.93 -7.79
CA PRO A 214 -12.33 27.53 -6.38
C PRO A 214 -13.43 26.51 -6.04
N GLU A 215 -14.51 26.50 -6.83
CA GLU A 215 -15.62 25.54 -6.75
C GLU A 215 -15.15 24.09 -6.92
N SER A 216 -13.97 23.84 -7.51
CA SER A 216 -13.40 22.49 -7.55
C SER A 216 -13.08 21.93 -6.17
N TRP A 217 -12.82 22.81 -5.20
CA TRP A 217 -12.63 22.43 -3.80
C TRP A 217 -13.95 22.08 -3.13
N ASP A 218 -15.03 22.76 -3.50
CA ASP A 218 -16.37 22.49 -2.96
C ASP A 218 -16.88 21.13 -3.40
N ALA A 219 -16.46 20.65 -4.58
CA ALA A 219 -16.80 19.33 -5.11
C ALA A 219 -16.19 18.13 -4.35
N LEU A 220 -15.23 18.36 -3.45
CA LEU A 220 -14.60 17.30 -2.67
C LEU A 220 -15.56 16.73 -1.60
N ASP A 221 -15.65 15.41 -1.53
CA ASP A 221 -16.38 14.65 -0.53
C ASP A 221 -15.88 14.96 0.89
N ARG A 222 -16.84 15.26 1.76
CA ARG A 222 -16.66 15.58 3.18
C ARG A 222 -17.29 14.53 4.10
N THR A 223 -17.68 13.38 3.55
CA THR A 223 -18.22 12.25 4.31
C THR A 223 -17.21 11.81 5.37
N LEU A 224 -17.72 11.60 6.57
CA LEU A 224 -16.96 11.11 7.71
C LEU A 224 -17.06 9.58 7.78
N GLU A 225 -15.94 8.95 8.12
CA GLU A 225 -15.88 7.61 8.69
C GLU A 225 -15.83 7.70 10.21
N GLU A 226 -16.37 6.69 10.91
CA GLU A 226 -16.28 6.58 12.36
C GLU A 226 -15.66 5.23 12.76
N ARG A 227 -14.64 5.26 13.61
CA ARG A 227 -14.08 4.06 14.26
C ARG A 227 -13.79 4.39 15.72
N HIS A 228 -14.11 3.46 16.63
CA HIS A 228 -13.94 3.64 18.08
C HIS A 228 -14.68 4.87 18.64
N GLY A 229 -15.84 5.22 18.06
CA GLY A 229 -16.61 6.40 18.44
C GLY A 229 -15.94 7.74 18.08
N ILE A 230 -14.97 7.73 17.17
CA ILE A 230 -14.24 8.93 16.73
C ILE A 230 -14.42 9.10 15.22
N GLU A 231 -14.89 10.28 14.84
CA GLU A 231 -15.22 10.66 13.46
C GLU A 231 -14.03 11.31 12.75
N TYR A 232 -13.79 10.98 11.48
CA TYR A 232 -12.75 11.57 10.63
C TYR A 232 -13.15 11.49 9.15
N LEU A 233 -12.60 12.34 8.30
CA LEU A 233 -12.88 12.32 6.85
C LEU A 233 -12.42 11.01 6.20
N LYS A 234 -13.28 10.47 5.32
CA LYS A 234 -12.99 9.36 4.41
C LYS A 234 -11.84 9.73 3.45
N HIS A 235 -10.96 8.83 3.02
CA HIS A 235 -10.95 7.36 3.11
C HIS A 235 -10.18 6.74 4.30
N GLY A 236 -9.77 7.54 5.28
CA GLY A 236 -9.30 7.02 6.57
C GLY A 236 -8.27 5.89 6.51
N TRP A 237 -8.54 4.80 7.25
CA TRP A 237 -7.65 3.64 7.39
C TRP A 237 -7.27 3.02 6.04
N GLN A 238 -8.26 2.57 5.27
CA GLN A 238 -8.00 1.84 4.03
C GLN A 238 -7.71 2.79 2.86
N GLY A 239 -7.82 4.10 3.07
CA GLY A 239 -7.45 5.16 2.16
C GLY A 239 -5.96 5.51 2.12
N GLY A 240 -5.12 4.74 2.80
CA GLY A 240 -3.69 5.03 2.97
C GLY A 240 -3.29 5.36 4.41
N GLY A 241 -4.24 5.48 5.34
CA GLY A 241 -3.96 5.75 6.75
C GLY A 241 -3.47 7.17 7.01
N LEU A 242 -2.63 7.37 8.04
CA LEU A 242 -2.33 8.71 8.55
C LEU A 242 -1.63 9.63 7.55
N PHE A 243 -0.82 9.11 6.62
CA PHE A 243 -0.16 9.99 5.65
C PHE A 243 -1.19 10.74 4.79
N ALA A 244 -2.25 10.08 4.33
CA ALA A 244 -3.29 10.69 3.51
C ALA A 244 -3.95 11.89 4.24
N ALA A 245 -4.14 11.76 5.55
CA ALA A 245 -4.73 12.80 6.37
C ALA A 245 -3.75 13.94 6.70
N PHE A 246 -2.44 13.71 6.76
CA PHE A 246 -1.47 14.70 7.26
C PHE A 246 -0.47 15.26 6.23
N LEU A 247 -0.28 14.62 5.07
CA LEU A 247 0.79 15.01 4.13
C LEU A 247 0.67 16.47 3.67
N THR A 248 -0.54 16.93 3.33
CA THR A 248 -0.79 18.36 3.02
C THR A 248 -0.40 19.30 4.17
N GLY A 249 -0.55 18.82 5.42
CA GLY A 249 -0.18 19.52 6.65
C GLY A 249 1.31 19.87 6.77
N ILE A 250 2.18 19.22 5.97
CA ILE A 250 3.59 19.60 5.88
C ILE A 250 3.74 21.00 5.24
N PHE A 251 2.88 21.33 4.27
CA PHE A 251 2.95 22.56 3.49
C PHE A 251 1.96 23.63 3.94
N ILE A 252 0.77 23.23 4.38
CA ILE A 252 -0.28 24.15 4.83
C ILE A 252 -0.52 23.87 6.31
N ASP A 253 -0.47 24.91 7.15
CA ASP A 253 -0.85 24.75 8.55
C ASP A 253 -2.37 24.59 8.67
N GLU A 254 -2.84 23.34 8.71
CA GLU A 254 -4.26 22.98 8.78
C GLU A 254 -4.80 22.90 10.22
N ARG A 255 -4.01 23.30 11.24
CA ARG A 255 -4.50 23.26 12.63
C ARG A 255 -5.75 24.11 12.79
N GLY A 256 -6.82 23.48 13.24
CA GLY A 256 -8.12 24.12 13.47
C GLY A 256 -9.02 24.22 12.24
N THR A 257 -8.57 23.77 11.05
CA THR A 257 -9.41 23.65 9.85
C THR A 257 -10.10 22.28 9.85
N LEU A 258 -11.15 22.09 9.03
CA LEU A 258 -11.82 20.78 8.94
C LEU A 258 -10.85 19.62 8.61
N PRO A 259 -9.97 19.70 7.58
CA PRO A 259 -8.97 18.66 7.33
C PRO A 259 -8.04 18.40 8.52
N GLY A 260 -7.55 19.44 9.20
CA GLY A 260 -6.64 19.24 10.33
C GLY A 260 -7.32 18.76 11.61
N LEU A 261 -8.58 19.13 11.84
CA LEU A 261 -9.39 18.56 12.94
C LEU A 261 -9.70 17.08 12.67
N SER A 262 -10.04 16.75 11.43
CA SER A 262 -10.20 15.37 10.97
C SER A 262 -8.93 14.54 11.15
N ALA A 263 -7.78 15.05 10.70
CA ALA A 263 -6.49 14.36 10.84
C ALA A 263 -6.14 14.11 12.32
N GLY A 264 -6.39 15.09 13.19
CA GLY A 264 -6.17 14.91 14.63
C GLY A 264 -7.13 13.93 15.29
N ASN A 265 -8.41 13.92 14.89
CA ASN A 265 -9.35 12.87 15.29
C ASN A 265 -8.89 11.50 14.80
N PHE A 266 -8.41 11.40 13.57
CA PHE A 266 -7.97 10.13 13.00
C PHE A 266 -6.75 9.56 13.76
N ALA A 267 -5.80 10.41 14.15
CA ALA A 267 -4.71 10.01 15.05
C ALA A 267 -5.23 9.53 16.41
N LYS A 268 -6.25 10.18 16.99
CA LYS A 268 -6.90 9.70 18.22
C LYS A 268 -7.63 8.37 18.03
N ALA A 269 -8.27 8.16 16.89
CA ALA A 269 -8.88 6.88 16.54
C ALA A 269 -7.84 5.76 16.44
N GLN A 270 -6.63 6.05 15.93
CA GLN A 270 -5.52 5.08 15.95
C GLN A 270 -4.98 4.84 17.35
N MET A 271 -4.85 5.86 18.20
CA MET A 271 -4.48 5.65 19.61
C MET A 271 -5.53 4.79 20.35
N ALA A 272 -6.82 5.02 20.12
CA ALA A 272 -7.89 4.18 20.67
C ALA A 272 -7.82 2.75 20.12
N HIS A 273 -7.45 2.58 18.85
CA HIS A 273 -7.25 1.26 18.28
C HIS A 273 -6.06 0.51 18.89
N MET A 274 -4.94 1.21 19.14
CA MET A 274 -3.80 0.67 19.87
C MET A 274 -4.23 0.08 21.22
N ASP A 275 -5.03 0.83 21.99
CA ASP A 275 -5.59 0.34 23.26
C ASP A 275 -6.50 -0.87 23.04
N ALA A 276 -7.37 -0.84 22.03
CA ALA A 276 -8.33 -1.90 21.72
C ALA A 276 -7.66 -3.24 21.34
N ILE A 277 -6.52 -3.22 20.67
CA ILE A 277 -5.77 -4.43 20.29
C ILE A 277 -4.64 -4.78 21.26
N GLY A 278 -4.45 -3.99 22.32
CA GLY A 278 -3.38 -4.18 23.29
C GLY A 278 -1.97 -3.94 22.75
N SER A 279 -1.82 -3.09 21.72
CA SER A 279 -0.51 -2.72 21.17
C SER A 279 0.21 -1.73 22.08
N SER A 280 1.54 -1.79 22.11
CA SER A 280 2.37 -0.79 22.83
C SER A 280 2.75 0.44 21.99
N VAL A 281 2.44 0.40 20.69
CA VAL A 281 2.76 1.46 19.71
C VAL A 281 1.61 1.65 18.72
N TRP A 282 1.55 2.82 18.09
CA TRP A 282 0.56 3.18 17.08
C TRP A 282 1.19 3.85 15.86
N GLY A 283 0.45 3.90 14.75
CA GLY A 283 0.87 4.56 13.51
C GLY A 283 0.58 3.71 12.28
N TRP A 284 -0.68 3.53 11.94
CA TRP A 284 -1.10 2.81 10.74
C TRP A 284 -1.17 3.77 9.55
N SER A 285 -0.36 3.49 8.54
CA SER A 285 -0.24 4.27 7.32
C SER A 285 0.31 3.37 6.23
N ALA A 286 0.18 3.77 4.98
CA ALA A 286 0.79 3.05 3.89
C ALA A 286 2.32 3.00 4.07
N SER A 287 2.90 1.81 3.96
CA SER A 287 4.33 1.56 4.21
C SER A 287 4.77 0.25 3.58
N ASP A 288 6.06 -0.04 3.56
CA ASP A 288 6.59 -1.38 3.40
C ASP A 288 6.14 -2.29 4.58
N SER A 289 6.32 -3.60 4.43
CA SER A 289 6.02 -4.58 5.46
C SER A 289 7.09 -5.67 5.47
N PRO A 290 7.46 -6.20 6.66
CA PRO A 290 8.47 -7.26 6.74
C PRO A 290 8.12 -8.52 5.93
N ASP A 291 6.82 -8.84 5.82
CA ASP A 291 6.32 -10.12 5.28
C ASP A 291 5.26 -9.97 4.18
N HIS A 292 4.81 -8.75 3.90
CA HIS A 292 3.68 -8.50 2.98
C HIS A 292 4.00 -7.54 1.84
N GLY A 293 5.23 -7.04 1.75
CA GLY A 293 5.61 -6.01 0.78
C GLY A 293 4.90 -4.68 1.06
N TYR A 294 4.71 -3.87 0.03
CA TYR A 294 4.11 -2.54 0.19
C TYR A 294 2.60 -2.63 0.51
N LEU A 295 2.21 -2.06 1.64
CA LEU A 295 0.83 -1.92 2.11
C LEU A 295 0.30 -0.56 1.70
N GLY A 296 -0.39 -0.49 0.56
CA GLY A 296 -1.04 0.74 0.08
C GLY A 296 -2.54 0.81 0.39
N PHE A 297 -3.26 1.53 -0.48
CA PHE A 297 -4.73 1.60 -0.47
C PHE A 297 -5.36 0.19 -0.35
N HIS A 298 -6.33 0.05 0.55
CA HIS A 298 -6.99 -1.23 0.91
C HIS A 298 -6.10 -2.35 1.47
N ALA A 299 -4.81 -2.11 1.70
CA ALA A 299 -3.87 -3.13 2.15
C ALA A 299 -3.36 -2.89 3.57
N LEU A 300 -3.80 -1.84 4.27
CA LEU A 300 -3.37 -1.59 5.64
C LEU A 300 -3.80 -2.72 6.56
N ARG A 301 -2.87 -3.16 7.41
CA ARG A 301 -3.07 -4.26 8.35
C ARG A 301 -2.93 -3.77 9.77
N ASP A 302 -3.75 -4.32 10.67
CA ASP A 302 -3.70 -3.96 12.09
C ASP A 302 -2.38 -4.39 12.76
N ASP A 303 -1.64 -5.35 12.19
CA ASP A 303 -0.36 -5.84 12.73
C ASP A 303 0.88 -5.10 12.22
N VAL A 304 0.76 -4.12 11.32
CA VAL A 304 1.90 -3.36 10.80
C VAL A 304 1.76 -1.88 11.12
N VAL A 305 2.77 -1.32 11.78
CA VAL A 305 2.84 0.12 12.11
C VAL A 305 4.08 0.75 11.46
N ALA A 306 3.95 2.02 11.07
CA ALA A 306 4.99 2.80 10.40
C ALA A 306 5.36 4.03 11.26
N PRO A 307 6.65 4.24 11.60
CA PRO A 307 7.06 5.36 12.45
C PRO A 307 6.69 6.74 11.88
N HIS A 308 6.77 6.93 10.55
CA HIS A 308 6.41 8.19 9.89
C HIS A 308 4.96 8.61 10.17
N ALA A 309 4.06 7.63 10.32
CA ALA A 309 2.62 7.85 10.50
C ALA A 309 2.33 8.65 11.78
N SER A 310 2.92 8.22 12.90
CA SER A 310 2.76 8.92 14.17
C SER A 310 3.52 10.25 14.17
N ALA A 311 4.69 10.32 13.52
CA ALA A 311 5.50 11.54 13.44
C ALA A 311 4.77 12.71 12.78
N LEU A 312 3.91 12.45 11.79
CA LEU A 312 3.08 13.45 11.13
C LEU A 312 2.13 14.20 12.10
N ALA A 313 1.73 13.55 13.20
CA ALA A 313 0.83 14.13 14.20
C ALA A 313 1.56 14.95 15.28
N LEU A 314 2.90 15.11 15.21
CA LEU A 314 3.73 15.71 16.26
C LEU A 314 3.31 17.13 16.64
N SER A 315 2.82 17.93 15.69
CA SER A 315 2.37 19.30 15.95
C SER A 315 1.05 19.38 16.74
N LEU A 316 0.27 18.29 16.79
CA LEU A 316 -0.98 18.19 17.53
C LEU A 316 -0.80 17.45 18.86
N PHE A 317 -0.02 16.36 18.86
CA PHE A 317 0.13 15.43 19.99
C PHE A 317 1.60 15.18 20.33
N PRO A 318 2.38 16.22 20.72
CA PRO A 318 3.83 16.09 20.83
C PRO A 318 4.27 15.05 21.85
N ARG A 319 3.53 14.89 22.96
CA ARG A 319 3.88 13.94 24.02
C ARG A 319 3.59 12.51 23.59
N GLU A 320 2.41 12.27 23.05
CA GLU A 320 1.98 10.96 22.57
C GLU A 320 2.87 10.46 21.43
N VAL A 321 3.27 11.36 20.53
CA VAL A 321 4.19 11.03 19.43
C VAL A 321 5.60 10.75 19.94
N VAL A 322 6.17 11.60 20.82
CA VAL A 322 7.51 11.34 21.38
C VAL A 322 7.54 10.02 22.15
N ALA A 323 6.52 9.75 22.97
CA ALA A 323 6.41 8.48 23.70
C ALA A 323 6.36 7.29 22.74
N ASN A 324 5.54 7.37 21.69
CA ASN A 324 5.41 6.32 20.69
C ASN A 324 6.71 6.07 19.90
N LEU A 325 7.36 7.13 19.41
CA LEU A 325 8.61 7.00 18.66
C LEU A 325 9.74 6.47 19.55
N ARG A 326 9.85 6.90 20.81
CA ARG A 326 10.81 6.31 21.76
C ARG A 326 10.52 4.82 21.99
N ARG A 327 9.25 4.44 22.09
CA ARG A 327 8.88 3.04 22.24
C ARG A 327 9.26 2.22 20.99
N LEU A 328 9.07 2.76 19.79
CA LEU A 328 9.54 2.13 18.55
C LEU A 328 11.08 2.01 18.52
N ASP A 329 11.81 2.99 19.05
CA ASP A 329 13.28 2.95 19.19
C ASP A 329 13.70 1.79 20.12
N GLU A 330 13.05 1.68 21.29
CA GLU A 330 13.26 0.57 22.24
C GLU A 330 12.93 -0.81 21.65
N LEU A 331 11.98 -0.88 20.72
CA LEU A 331 11.62 -2.09 19.98
C LEU A 331 12.60 -2.42 18.83
N GLY A 332 13.64 -1.61 18.63
CA GLY A 332 14.69 -1.86 17.65
C GLY A 332 14.34 -1.41 16.23
N VAL A 333 13.32 -0.56 16.05
CA VAL A 333 12.88 -0.06 14.73
C VAL A 333 13.84 1.00 14.16
N ARG A 334 14.78 1.50 14.99
CA ARG A 334 15.83 2.46 14.62
C ARG A 334 17.23 1.83 14.71
N PRO A 335 17.50 0.72 13.98
CA PRO A 335 18.79 0.05 14.06
C PRO A 335 19.89 0.85 13.35
N ARG A 336 21.13 0.68 13.80
CA ARG A 336 22.30 1.16 13.04
C ARG A 336 22.40 0.40 11.72
N HIS A 337 22.73 1.09 10.63
CA HIS A 337 22.80 0.50 9.31
C HIS A 337 24.23 0.33 8.82
N LEU A 338 24.60 -0.89 8.41
CA LEU A 338 25.90 -1.16 7.82
C LEU A 338 25.86 -0.87 6.32
N VAL A 339 26.64 0.13 5.89
CA VAL A 339 26.80 0.48 4.49
C VAL A 339 28.27 0.57 4.16
N GLN A 340 28.71 -0.16 3.14
CA GLN A 340 30.12 -0.20 2.71
C GLN A 340 31.10 -0.46 3.88
N GLY A 341 30.72 -1.32 4.83
CA GLY A 341 31.56 -1.68 5.98
C GLY A 341 31.58 -0.65 7.12
N ARG A 342 30.75 0.41 7.08
CA ARG A 342 30.61 1.41 8.16
C ARG A 342 29.19 1.47 8.68
N PHE A 343 29.05 1.68 9.99
CA PHE A 343 27.73 1.86 10.61
C PHE A 343 27.29 3.32 10.56
N HIS A 344 26.08 3.54 10.08
CA HIS A 344 25.41 4.83 9.99
C HIS A 344 24.12 4.83 10.79
N ASP A 345 23.77 5.97 11.37
CA ASP A 345 22.50 6.17 12.07
C ASP A 345 21.56 6.90 11.10
N PHE A 346 20.59 6.15 10.55
CA PHE A 346 19.68 6.60 9.48
C PHE A 346 18.24 6.82 9.95
N GLY A 347 18.01 6.86 11.26
CA GLY A 347 16.66 6.98 11.79
C GLY A 347 15.86 5.69 11.67
N PHE A 348 14.55 5.81 11.61
CA PHE A 348 13.63 4.68 11.69
C PHE A 348 13.51 3.93 10.36
N ARG A 349 13.49 2.61 10.42
CA ARG A 349 13.01 1.77 9.32
C ARG A 349 11.54 2.03 9.04
N ASP A 350 11.13 1.59 7.87
CA ASP A 350 9.84 1.93 7.31
C ASP A 350 8.65 1.42 8.14
N ALA A 351 8.73 0.19 8.63
CA ALA A 351 7.66 -0.43 9.39
C ALA A 351 8.13 -1.51 10.36
N TYR A 352 7.24 -1.79 11.32
CA TYR A 352 7.38 -2.79 12.37
C TYR A 352 6.13 -3.68 12.42
N ASP A 353 6.34 -4.99 12.46
CA ASP A 353 5.28 -5.97 12.63
C ASP A 353 5.09 -6.30 14.11
N LEU A 354 3.89 -6.01 14.63
CA LEU A 354 3.51 -6.16 16.03
C LEU A 354 3.45 -7.62 16.49
N LYS A 355 3.22 -8.58 15.58
CA LYS A 355 3.06 -10.00 15.90
C LYS A 355 4.40 -10.72 15.88
N SER A 356 5.19 -10.51 14.83
CA SER A 356 6.48 -11.18 14.65
C SER A 356 7.63 -10.44 15.32
N GLY A 357 7.45 -9.15 15.64
CA GLY A 357 8.51 -8.28 16.13
C GLY A 357 9.56 -7.93 15.08
N ARG A 358 9.29 -8.21 13.80
CA ARG A 358 10.22 -7.94 12.70
C ARG A 358 10.14 -6.49 12.25
N VAL A 359 11.28 -5.98 11.80
CA VAL A 359 11.44 -4.64 11.24
C VAL A 359 11.73 -4.76 9.76
N THR A 360 11.21 -3.87 8.93
CA THR A 360 11.56 -3.86 7.50
C THR A 360 13.05 -3.62 7.30
N PRO A 361 13.69 -4.23 6.28
CA PRO A 361 15.09 -3.96 5.97
C PRO A 361 15.28 -2.64 5.21
N ASN A 362 14.18 -1.97 4.83
CA ASN A 362 14.13 -0.90 3.86
C ASN A 362 13.87 0.46 4.52
N TYR A 363 14.29 1.52 3.84
CA TYR A 363 13.85 2.90 4.01
C TYR A 363 13.10 3.30 2.73
N LEU A 364 11.84 3.74 2.83
CA LEU A 364 11.19 4.48 1.75
C LEU A 364 11.53 5.96 1.89
N VAL A 365 12.06 6.57 0.82
CA VAL A 365 12.52 7.96 0.87
C VAL A 365 11.35 8.93 1.10
N LEU A 366 10.17 8.60 0.58
CA LEU A 366 8.92 9.30 0.87
C LEU A 366 8.65 9.39 2.38
N ASP A 367 8.67 8.25 3.06
CA ASP A 367 8.34 8.11 4.48
C ASP A 367 9.38 8.82 5.35
N GLN A 368 10.66 8.69 5.00
CA GLN A 368 11.74 9.43 5.66
C GLN A 368 11.57 10.95 5.49
N ALA A 369 11.18 11.42 4.30
CA ALA A 369 10.98 12.84 4.05
C ALA A 369 9.76 13.38 4.82
N MET A 370 8.67 12.63 4.89
CA MET A 370 7.50 12.99 5.70
C MET A 370 7.84 13.07 7.20
N LEU A 371 8.57 12.08 7.72
CA LEU A 371 9.05 12.07 9.11
C LEU A 371 9.94 13.29 9.37
N PHE A 372 10.94 13.52 8.51
CA PHE A 372 11.88 14.61 8.65
C PHE A 372 11.19 15.99 8.59
N LEU A 373 10.35 16.24 7.60
CA LEU A 373 9.67 17.53 7.43
C LEU A 373 8.67 17.81 8.56
N SER A 374 8.08 16.78 9.16
CA SER A 374 7.25 16.91 10.36
C SER A 374 8.08 17.35 11.57
N LEU A 375 9.28 16.78 11.75
CA LEU A 375 10.23 17.21 12.77
C LEU A 375 10.70 18.66 12.53
N VAL A 376 11.03 19.01 11.29
CA VAL A 376 11.42 20.39 10.92
C VAL A 376 10.32 21.38 11.27
N ASN A 377 9.08 21.12 10.85
CA ASN A 377 7.96 22.01 11.17
C ASN A 377 7.73 22.12 12.69
N PHE A 378 7.91 21.05 13.45
CA PHE A 378 7.78 21.13 14.90
C PHE A 378 8.91 21.95 15.55
N LEU A 379 10.17 21.65 15.21
CA LEU A 379 11.37 22.26 15.80
C LEU A 379 11.54 23.73 15.37
N GLU A 380 11.23 24.05 14.10
CA GLU A 380 11.40 25.37 13.50
C GLU A 380 10.07 26.15 13.36
N ARG A 381 9.07 25.81 14.18
CA ARG A 381 7.81 26.57 14.33
C ARG A 381 7.09 26.78 13.00
N GLY A 382 6.88 25.72 12.24
CA GLY A 382 6.15 25.69 10.97
C GLY A 382 6.92 26.33 9.82
N ARG A 383 8.25 26.14 9.76
CA ARG A 383 9.10 26.85 8.80
C ARG A 383 8.77 26.52 7.35
N ILE A 384 8.54 25.25 7.04
CA ILE A 384 8.16 24.79 5.69
C ILE A 384 6.82 25.41 5.29
N GLN A 385 5.85 25.40 6.22
CA GLN A 385 4.54 26.00 6.02
C GLN A 385 4.61 27.52 5.75
N LYS A 386 5.42 28.25 6.53
CA LYS A 386 5.63 29.70 6.34
C LYS A 386 6.26 30.03 4.99
N LEU A 387 7.21 29.22 4.54
CA LEU A 387 7.83 29.39 3.23
C LEU A 387 6.82 29.13 2.13
N PHE A 388 6.08 28.01 2.19
CA PHE A 388 5.03 27.69 1.22
C PHE A 388 3.98 28.80 1.11
N LEU A 389 3.43 29.27 2.24
CA LEU A 389 2.44 30.34 2.30
C LEU A 389 2.96 31.72 1.88
N SER A 390 4.28 31.91 1.81
CA SER A 390 4.86 33.18 1.35
C SER A 390 4.93 33.32 -0.17
N TYR A 391 4.61 32.25 -0.92
CA TYR A 391 4.56 32.29 -2.37
C TYR A 391 3.26 32.98 -2.83
N PRO A 392 3.31 34.04 -3.68
CA PRO A 392 2.14 34.87 -3.93
C PRO A 392 0.89 34.11 -4.44
N PRO A 393 1.00 33.21 -5.45
CA PRO A 393 -0.17 32.45 -5.91
C PRO A 393 -0.84 31.63 -4.81
N VAL A 394 -0.05 31.00 -3.94
CA VAL A 394 -0.54 30.24 -2.78
C VAL A 394 -1.21 31.18 -1.77
N LYS A 395 -0.56 32.29 -1.43
CA LYS A 395 -1.07 33.27 -0.47
C LYS A 395 -2.43 33.82 -0.91
N ASP A 396 -2.56 34.14 -2.19
CA ASP A 396 -3.76 34.74 -2.77
C ASP A 396 -4.91 33.72 -2.89
N ALA A 397 -4.60 32.42 -2.95
CA ALA A 397 -5.59 31.34 -3.01
C ALA A 397 -6.18 30.96 -1.65
N ILE A 398 -5.45 31.14 -0.53
CA ILE A 398 -5.94 30.84 0.83
C ILE A 398 -7.34 31.44 1.11
N PRO A 399 -7.60 32.74 0.89
CA PRO A 399 -8.92 33.30 1.13
C PRO A 399 -10.00 32.82 0.15
N LEU A 400 -9.65 32.09 -0.93
CA LEU A 400 -10.63 31.52 -1.86
C LEU A 400 -11.21 30.20 -1.31
N ILE A 401 -10.48 29.51 -0.45
CA ILE A 401 -10.86 28.20 0.09
C ILE A 401 -11.63 28.34 1.42
N PRO A 402 -12.90 27.93 1.49
CA PRO A 402 -13.73 28.11 2.69
C PRO A 402 -13.11 27.58 3.98
N GLU A 403 -12.55 26.36 3.97
CA GLU A 403 -11.96 25.69 5.14
C GLU A 403 -10.72 26.39 5.69
N TYR A 404 -10.08 27.25 4.89
CA TYR A 404 -8.88 27.99 5.30
C TYR A 404 -9.17 29.42 5.79
N ARG A 405 -10.42 29.90 5.68
CA ARG A 405 -10.83 31.23 6.18
C ARG A 405 -11.00 31.31 7.69
N GLY A 406 -11.27 30.19 8.35
CA GLY A 406 -11.55 30.12 9.80
C GLY A 406 -10.81 28.98 10.47
N ARG A 407 -10.37 29.19 11.71
CA ARG A 407 -9.69 28.16 12.53
C ARG A 407 -10.37 28.02 13.87
N LEU A 408 -10.70 26.79 14.22
CA LEU A 408 -11.16 26.44 15.57
C LEU A 408 -9.95 26.16 16.47
N ARG A 409 -10.12 26.37 17.77
CA ARG A 409 -9.12 25.91 18.74
C ARG A 409 -9.15 24.37 18.74
N PRO A 410 -8.02 23.68 18.45
CA PRO A 410 -8.02 22.23 18.41
C PRO A 410 -8.27 21.63 19.80
N SER A 411 -9.25 20.73 19.92
CA SER A 411 -9.54 19.92 21.10
C SER A 411 -10.00 18.54 20.62
N PHE A 412 -9.28 17.47 20.95
CA PHE A 412 -9.52 16.16 20.33
C PHE A 412 -10.03 15.11 21.34
N PRO A 413 -10.95 14.21 20.94
CA PRO A 413 -11.65 14.22 19.66
C PRO A 413 -12.69 15.36 19.57
N VAL A 414 -12.98 15.83 18.34
CA VAL A 414 -14.08 16.76 18.03
C VAL A 414 -15.24 15.97 17.44
N GLU A 415 -16.48 16.28 17.83
CA GLU A 415 -17.68 15.82 17.12
C GLU A 415 -17.82 16.62 15.81
N LEU A 416 -17.29 16.09 14.71
CA LEU A 416 -17.23 16.77 13.41
C LEU A 416 -18.60 16.82 12.76
N SER A 417 -19.39 15.76 12.88
CA SER A 417 -20.74 15.66 12.36
C SER A 417 -21.65 16.76 12.91
N GLY A 418 -21.72 16.90 14.24
CA GLY A 418 -22.46 17.95 14.92
C GLY A 418 -21.92 19.36 14.64
N ARG A 419 -20.60 19.50 14.48
CA ARG A 419 -19.96 20.82 14.26
C ARG A 419 -20.11 21.35 12.84
N PHE A 420 -20.09 20.46 11.85
CA PHE A 420 -20.04 20.81 10.43
C PHE A 420 -21.26 20.31 9.63
N GLY A 421 -22.20 19.59 10.26
CA GLY A 421 -23.39 19.04 9.61
C GLY A 421 -23.08 17.96 8.58
N LEU A 422 -22.09 17.10 8.87
CA LEU A 422 -21.56 16.11 7.93
C LEU A 422 -22.16 14.72 8.14
N GLU A 423 -22.31 13.97 7.05
CA GLU A 423 -22.72 12.55 7.08
C GLU A 423 -21.61 11.68 7.71
N VAL A 424 -22.00 10.77 8.60
CA VAL A 424 -21.11 9.81 9.24
C VAL A 424 -21.43 8.41 8.76
N ARG A 425 -20.39 7.67 8.38
CA ARG A 425 -20.46 6.25 8.00
C ARG A 425 -19.63 5.42 8.97
N PRO A 426 -20.20 4.40 9.62
CA PRO A 426 -19.41 3.54 10.49
C PRO A 426 -18.39 2.75 9.67
N TYR A 427 -17.14 2.78 10.11
CA TYR A 427 -16.03 2.09 9.44
C TYR A 427 -16.29 0.58 9.31
N ASP A 428 -16.81 -0.05 10.38
CA ASP A 428 -17.01 -1.50 10.42
C ASP A 428 -18.28 -1.98 9.68
N LEU A 429 -19.31 -1.14 9.53
CA LEU A 429 -20.55 -1.48 8.81
C LEU A 429 -20.44 -1.33 7.29
N ALA A 430 -19.36 -0.72 6.82
CA ALA A 430 -19.04 -0.54 5.41
C ALA A 430 -17.79 -1.33 5.01
N ARG A 431 -17.62 -2.55 5.54
CA ARG A 431 -16.81 -3.56 4.84
C ARG A 431 -17.70 -4.23 3.79
N PRO A 432 -17.77 -3.74 2.54
CA PRO A 432 -18.02 -4.70 1.48
C PRO A 432 -16.83 -5.68 1.58
N ALA A 433 -17.07 -6.99 1.52
CA ALA A 433 -16.01 -7.99 1.60
C ALA A 433 -15.09 -7.89 0.38
N PHE A 434 -14.22 -6.87 0.33
CA PHE A 434 -13.38 -6.57 -0.82
C PHE A 434 -11.95 -6.38 -0.36
N ARG A 435 -11.27 -7.52 -0.46
CA ARG A 435 -9.97 -7.74 -1.10
C ARG A 435 -9.05 -6.52 -1.11
N ALA A 436 -8.01 -6.61 -0.29
CA ALA A 436 -6.82 -5.82 -0.45
C ALA A 436 -6.36 -5.84 -1.91
N ALA A 437 -6.37 -4.66 -2.53
CA ALA A 437 -5.74 -4.43 -3.81
C ALA A 437 -4.55 -3.50 -3.57
N ARG A 438 -3.34 -4.07 -3.53
CA ARG A 438 -2.22 -3.71 -4.41
C ARG A 438 -0.95 -4.44 -3.99
N THR A 439 -0.52 -5.38 -4.82
CA THR A 439 0.89 -5.67 -5.07
C THR A 439 1.08 -5.61 -6.57
N ALA A 440 1.69 -4.52 -7.07
CA ALA A 440 2.41 -4.61 -8.32
C ALA A 440 3.43 -5.75 -8.13
N GLN A 441 3.40 -6.74 -9.04
CA GLN A 441 3.88 -8.12 -8.89
C GLN A 441 2.98 -9.04 -8.05
N SER A 442 1.79 -9.41 -8.52
CA SER A 442 1.63 -10.50 -9.50
C SER A 442 0.14 -10.79 -9.77
N PRO A 443 -0.35 -10.53 -10.99
CA PRO A 443 -1.60 -11.09 -11.47
C PRO A 443 -1.28 -11.98 -12.68
N PHE A 444 -0.78 -13.18 -12.42
CA PHE A 444 -0.72 -14.32 -13.35
C PHE A 444 -0.43 -13.99 -14.82
N LEU A 445 0.79 -13.59 -15.18
CA LEU A 445 1.27 -13.38 -16.57
C LEU A 445 0.38 -12.48 -17.47
N ASN A 446 0.93 -11.98 -18.58
CA ASN A 446 0.13 -11.24 -19.56
C ASN A 446 -1.07 -12.13 -20.00
N PRO A 447 -2.33 -11.63 -20.06
CA PRO A 447 -3.46 -12.37 -20.64
C PRO A 447 -3.16 -13.00 -22.00
N ASP A 448 -2.28 -12.40 -22.81
CA ASP A 448 -1.77 -12.98 -24.05
C ASP A 448 -1.02 -14.29 -23.85
N ALA A 449 -0.24 -14.42 -22.78
CA ALA A 449 0.48 -15.65 -22.45
C ALA A 449 -0.51 -16.79 -22.15
N TRP A 450 -1.61 -16.51 -21.46
CA TRP A 450 -2.67 -17.50 -21.24
C TRP A 450 -3.50 -17.80 -22.48
N ARG A 451 -3.72 -16.81 -23.37
CA ARG A 451 -4.35 -17.05 -24.67
C ARG A 451 -3.53 -18.01 -25.54
N ASN A 452 -2.21 -17.94 -25.43
CA ASN A 452 -1.26 -18.75 -26.19
C ASN A 452 -0.81 -20.02 -25.46
N ALA A 453 -1.20 -20.20 -24.20
CA ALA A 453 -0.84 -21.38 -23.42
C ALA A 453 -1.51 -22.63 -24.00
N GLY A 454 -0.79 -23.75 -24.01
CA GLY A 454 -1.37 -25.05 -24.33
C GLY A 454 -2.52 -25.37 -23.38
N LYS A 455 -3.67 -25.79 -23.92
CA LYS A 455 -4.84 -26.23 -23.15
C LYS A 455 -4.96 -27.74 -23.21
N ASN A 456 -4.84 -28.37 -22.05
CA ASN A 456 -5.16 -29.77 -21.85
C ASN A 456 -6.66 -29.90 -21.57
N ARG A 457 -7.32 -30.89 -22.17
CA ARG A 457 -8.76 -31.13 -22.03
C ARG A 457 -9.00 -32.32 -21.11
N LEU A 458 -9.93 -32.18 -20.19
CA LEU A 458 -10.30 -33.20 -19.21
C LEU A 458 -11.76 -33.60 -19.41
N TYR A 459 -12.02 -34.90 -19.29
CA TYR A 459 -13.34 -35.51 -19.51
C TYR A 459 -13.76 -36.29 -18.27
N THR A 460 -15.07 -36.44 -18.07
CA THR A 460 -15.61 -37.18 -16.92
C THR A 460 -15.44 -38.70 -17.12
N PRO A 461 -15.42 -39.51 -16.04
CA PRO A 461 -15.12 -40.95 -16.13
C PRO A 461 -16.23 -41.83 -16.75
N HIS A 462 -17.36 -41.29 -17.22
CA HIS A 462 -18.49 -42.14 -17.64
C HIS A 462 -18.28 -42.76 -19.03
N SER A 463 -17.77 -43.99 -18.99
CA SER A 463 -17.56 -44.96 -20.09
C SER A 463 -16.51 -44.55 -21.13
N ALA A 464 -15.42 -45.31 -21.17
CA ALA A 464 -14.29 -45.19 -22.11
C ALA A 464 -14.66 -45.34 -23.61
N ALA A 465 -15.94 -45.35 -23.96
CA ALA A 465 -16.46 -45.63 -25.31
C ALA A 465 -17.10 -44.41 -26.00
N GLN A 466 -17.24 -43.24 -25.36
CA GLN A 466 -17.97 -42.09 -25.93
C GLN A 466 -17.20 -40.76 -25.93
N THR A 467 -15.88 -40.78 -26.14
CA THR A 467 -15.05 -39.57 -26.17
C THR A 467 -15.04 -38.81 -27.51
N ALA A 468 -15.70 -39.34 -28.56
CA ALA A 468 -15.80 -38.67 -29.85
C ALA A 468 -17.01 -37.70 -29.85
N GLY A 469 -16.74 -36.41 -29.65
CA GLY A 469 -17.74 -35.33 -29.79
C GLY A 469 -18.32 -34.77 -28.49
N GLN A 470 -17.85 -35.20 -27.32
CA GLN A 470 -18.18 -34.54 -26.05
C GLN A 470 -17.31 -33.30 -25.81
N GLU A 471 -17.93 -32.23 -25.32
CA GLU A 471 -17.21 -31.06 -24.82
C GLU A 471 -16.48 -31.41 -23.51
N PRO A 472 -15.25 -30.91 -23.30
CA PRO A 472 -14.50 -31.19 -22.09
C PRO A 472 -15.19 -30.55 -20.87
N PHE A 473 -15.22 -31.29 -19.77
CA PHE A 473 -15.77 -30.80 -18.50
C PHE A 473 -14.86 -29.73 -17.88
N SER A 474 -13.55 -29.83 -18.13
CA SER A 474 -12.59 -28.82 -17.72
C SER A 474 -11.38 -28.73 -18.66
N THR A 475 -10.70 -27.58 -18.62
CA THR A 475 -9.41 -27.40 -19.29
C THR A 475 -8.35 -26.96 -18.32
N PHE A 476 -7.10 -27.32 -18.61
CA PHE A 476 -5.97 -27.02 -17.77
C PHE A 476 -4.78 -26.48 -18.57
N SER A 477 -4.15 -25.42 -18.06
CA SER A 477 -2.98 -24.78 -18.65
C SER A 477 -1.90 -24.54 -17.60
N VAL A 478 -0.65 -24.65 -18.04
CA VAL A 478 0.52 -24.38 -17.21
C VAL A 478 1.41 -23.36 -17.92
N LEU A 479 1.91 -22.40 -17.15
CA LEU A 479 2.94 -21.46 -17.54
C LEU A 479 3.99 -21.41 -16.43
N TRP A 480 5.15 -20.83 -16.70
CA TRP A 480 6.17 -20.67 -15.67
C TRP A 480 7.12 -19.53 -15.98
N ASP A 481 7.77 -19.00 -14.93
CA ASP A 481 8.87 -18.07 -15.01
C ASP A 481 9.98 -18.47 -14.01
N PRO A 482 11.11 -17.75 -13.91
CA PRO A 482 12.20 -18.12 -13.00
C PRO A 482 11.81 -18.24 -11.51
N ASN A 483 10.71 -17.62 -11.10
CA ASN A 483 10.28 -17.50 -9.71
C ASN A 483 9.06 -18.39 -9.40
N PHE A 484 8.15 -18.55 -10.35
CA PHE A 484 6.88 -19.25 -10.12
C PHE A 484 6.52 -20.25 -11.21
N LEU A 485 5.88 -21.35 -10.78
CA LEU A 485 5.05 -22.21 -11.60
C LEU A 485 3.60 -21.69 -11.55
N TYR A 486 2.99 -21.42 -12.70
CA TYR A 486 1.61 -20.97 -12.82
C TYR A 486 0.73 -22.06 -13.38
N VAL A 487 -0.42 -22.25 -12.75
CA VAL A 487 -1.35 -23.33 -13.08
C VAL A 487 -2.76 -22.76 -13.14
N LYS A 488 -3.47 -22.99 -14.26
CA LYS A 488 -4.86 -22.56 -14.46
C LYS A 488 -5.75 -23.75 -14.80
N ALA A 489 -6.90 -23.86 -14.12
CA ALA A 489 -7.95 -24.82 -14.42
C ALA A 489 -9.28 -24.10 -14.66
N ASP A 490 -9.93 -24.36 -15.79
CA ASP A 490 -11.25 -23.86 -16.13
C ASP A 490 -12.26 -25.01 -16.05
N ILE A 491 -13.27 -24.90 -15.18
CA ILE A 491 -14.37 -25.85 -15.03
C ILE A 491 -15.59 -25.30 -15.77
N ALA A 492 -16.16 -26.07 -16.68
CA ALA A 492 -17.24 -25.59 -17.55
C ALA A 492 -18.62 -25.55 -16.85
N ASP A 493 -18.87 -26.45 -15.89
CA ASP A 493 -20.14 -26.55 -15.17
C ASP A 493 -19.93 -27.01 -13.71
N ALA A 494 -20.41 -26.22 -12.75
CA ALA A 494 -20.28 -26.48 -11.32
C ALA A 494 -21.48 -27.21 -10.69
N SER A 495 -22.55 -27.48 -11.46
CA SER A 495 -23.74 -28.17 -10.95
C SER A 495 -23.47 -29.60 -10.47
N ALA A 496 -22.38 -30.22 -10.94
CA ALA A 496 -21.88 -31.50 -10.43
C ALA A 496 -21.47 -31.48 -8.94
N PHE A 497 -21.38 -30.29 -8.33
CA PHE A 497 -20.97 -30.06 -6.94
C PHE A 497 -22.11 -29.61 -6.01
N GLU A 498 -23.37 -29.55 -6.49
CA GLU A 498 -24.53 -29.19 -5.65
C GLU A 498 -24.85 -30.31 -4.64
N GLY A 499 -24.87 -29.97 -3.34
CA GLY A 499 -25.23 -30.89 -2.25
C GLY A 499 -24.07 -31.40 -1.37
N TRP A 500 -22.85 -30.92 -1.57
CA TRP A 500 -21.66 -31.41 -0.88
C TRP A 500 -21.48 -30.78 0.51
N SER A 501 -21.35 -31.59 1.58
CA SER A 501 -21.09 -31.07 2.94
C SER A 501 -19.59 -30.87 3.21
N ARG A 502 -19.21 -29.71 3.75
CA ARG A 502 -17.80 -29.29 3.90
C ARG A 502 -17.23 -29.68 5.27
N ASN A 503 -16.22 -30.56 5.30
CA ASN A 503 -15.40 -30.84 6.49
C ASN A 503 -13.98 -30.21 6.31
N PRO A 504 -13.44 -29.40 7.24
CA PRO A 504 -12.32 -28.48 6.96
C PRO A 504 -10.96 -29.13 6.64
N THR A 505 -10.77 -30.42 6.88
CA THR A 505 -9.43 -31.04 6.82
C THR A 505 -9.20 -31.95 5.63
N ASN A 506 -10.22 -32.33 4.84
CA ASN A 506 -10.04 -33.17 3.65
C ASN A 506 -11.15 -32.97 2.58
N ALA A 507 -11.94 -31.90 2.62
CA ALA A 507 -12.98 -31.66 1.62
C ALA A 507 -12.41 -31.06 0.33
N GLY A 508 -12.49 -31.81 -0.77
CA GLY A 508 -12.32 -31.29 -2.14
C GLY A 508 -10.89 -31.00 -2.56
N HIS A 509 -10.20 -31.99 -3.14
CA HIS A 509 -9.02 -31.70 -3.96
C HIS A 509 -9.51 -31.12 -5.30
N LEU A 510 -8.71 -30.28 -5.95
CA LEU A 510 -8.96 -29.91 -7.36
C LEU A 510 -7.71 -30.15 -8.19
N ILE A 511 -6.51 -29.84 -7.66
CA ILE A 511 -5.25 -29.97 -8.41
C ILE A 511 -4.17 -30.62 -7.52
N GLU A 512 -3.62 -31.74 -7.95
CA GLU A 512 -2.48 -32.42 -7.34
C GLU A 512 -1.25 -32.26 -8.25
N ILE A 513 -0.15 -31.74 -7.69
CA ILE A 513 1.11 -31.55 -8.42
C ILE A 513 2.13 -32.54 -7.90
N LEU A 514 2.60 -33.39 -8.81
CA LEU A 514 3.60 -34.42 -8.57
C LEU A 514 4.95 -33.87 -9.06
N THR A 515 5.88 -33.65 -8.13
CA THR A 515 7.24 -33.20 -8.47
C THR A 515 8.05 -34.28 -9.18
N ASP A 516 7.63 -35.55 -9.07
CA ASP A 516 8.12 -36.68 -9.86
C ASP A 516 6.99 -37.18 -10.76
N ALA A 517 7.23 -37.22 -12.07
CA ALA A 517 6.23 -37.66 -13.05
C ALA A 517 5.98 -39.18 -13.03
N ASP A 518 6.89 -39.94 -12.42
CA ASP A 518 6.81 -41.40 -12.32
C ASP A 518 6.21 -41.86 -10.95
N ASP A 519 5.85 -40.92 -10.06
CA ASP A 519 5.15 -41.17 -8.79
C ASP A 519 3.67 -41.56 -9.00
N ASP A 520 3.16 -42.52 -8.21
CA ASP A 520 1.75 -42.92 -8.25
C ASP A 520 0.89 -42.01 -7.33
N PRO A 521 -0.01 -41.16 -7.90
CA PRO A 521 -0.87 -40.27 -7.12
C PRO A 521 -1.83 -41.00 -6.17
N LYS A 522 -2.10 -42.30 -6.39
CA LYS A 522 -2.98 -43.11 -5.53
C LYS A 522 -2.32 -43.57 -4.24
N THR A 523 -0.99 -43.66 -4.19
CA THR A 523 -0.24 -44.20 -3.04
C THR A 523 0.09 -43.16 -1.97
N GLY A 524 0.08 -41.87 -2.34
CA GLY A 524 0.12 -40.75 -1.39
C GLY A 524 1.38 -40.61 -0.54
N GLN A 525 2.55 -40.88 -1.12
CA GLN A 525 3.82 -40.69 -0.43
C GLN A 525 4.16 -39.20 -0.23
N ALA A 526 5.01 -38.93 0.77
CA ALA A 526 5.25 -37.62 1.39
C ALA A 526 5.92 -36.53 0.52
N LYS A 527 6.10 -36.75 -0.79
CA LYS A 527 6.74 -35.78 -1.71
C LYS A 527 5.75 -35.06 -2.65
N THR A 528 4.47 -35.44 -2.65
CA THR A 528 3.46 -34.83 -3.53
C THR A 528 2.88 -33.54 -2.94
N LEU A 529 2.87 -32.45 -3.74
CA LEU A 529 2.13 -31.23 -3.40
C LEU A 529 0.65 -31.41 -3.75
N ARG A 530 -0.22 -31.56 -2.74
CA ARG A 530 -1.67 -31.77 -2.92
C ARG A 530 -2.43 -30.48 -2.67
N LEU A 531 -2.94 -29.83 -3.71
CA LEU A 531 -3.61 -28.54 -3.57
C LEU A 531 -5.13 -28.73 -3.71
N GLY A 532 -5.85 -28.68 -2.59
CA GLY A 532 -7.30 -28.51 -2.64
C GLY A 532 -7.64 -27.08 -3.03
N LEU A 533 -8.37 -26.89 -4.14
CA LEU A 533 -8.80 -25.56 -4.59
C LEU A 533 -10.31 -25.59 -4.79
N ALA A 534 -11.06 -25.04 -3.84
CA ALA A 534 -12.51 -24.91 -3.99
C ALA A 534 -12.84 -23.50 -4.52
N PRO A 535 -13.80 -23.36 -5.46
CA PRO A 535 -14.37 -22.05 -5.73
C PRO A 535 -15.06 -21.53 -4.48
N ALA A 536 -15.08 -20.20 -4.35
CA ALA A 536 -15.91 -19.55 -3.35
C ALA A 536 -17.35 -20.06 -3.43
N ASP A 537 -17.92 -20.46 -2.29
CA ASP A 537 -19.37 -20.55 -2.14
C ASP A 537 -20.01 -19.23 -2.60
N PRO A 538 -21.20 -19.22 -3.23
CA PRO A 538 -22.00 -18.00 -3.32
C PRO A 538 -22.17 -17.26 -1.98
N ALA A 539 -21.94 -17.91 -0.84
CA ALA A 539 -21.97 -17.32 0.51
C ALA A 539 -20.61 -16.89 1.13
N ASN A 540 -19.53 -16.70 0.35
CA ASN A 540 -18.19 -16.25 0.78
C ASN A 540 -17.26 -17.31 1.40
N ALA A 541 -16.53 -18.06 0.58
CA ALA A 541 -15.28 -18.71 1.01
C ALA A 541 -14.13 -18.30 0.06
N HIS A 542 -12.92 -18.05 0.57
CA HIS A 542 -11.75 -17.77 -0.27
C HIS A 542 -11.17 -19.10 -0.81
N PRO A 543 -10.60 -19.15 -2.03
CA PRO A 543 -9.83 -20.31 -2.44
C PRO A 543 -8.65 -20.47 -1.47
N PHE A 544 -8.44 -21.69 -1.01
CA PHE A 544 -7.35 -22.04 -0.11
C PHE A 544 -6.45 -23.08 -0.79
N ALA A 545 -5.28 -23.35 -0.25
CA ALA A 545 -4.40 -24.43 -0.67
C ALA A 545 -3.74 -25.02 0.57
N TRP A 546 -3.31 -26.28 0.52
CA TRP A 546 -2.70 -26.95 1.67
C TRP A 546 -1.62 -27.94 1.22
N HIS A 547 -0.77 -28.39 2.14
CA HIS A 547 0.23 -29.44 1.93
C HIS A 547 0.63 -30.06 3.27
N GLY A 548 0.80 -31.37 3.34
CA GLY A 548 1.28 -32.03 4.57
C GLY A 548 0.41 -31.77 5.81
N GLY A 549 -0.90 -31.54 5.63
CA GLY A 549 -1.83 -31.24 6.72
C GLY A 549 -1.80 -29.78 7.22
N ARG A 550 -1.05 -28.87 6.58
CA ARG A 550 -1.10 -27.42 6.83
C ARG A 550 -1.67 -26.66 5.64
N GLU A 551 -2.40 -25.57 5.91
CA GLU A 551 -2.76 -24.59 4.87
C GLU A 551 -1.51 -23.83 4.42
N LEU A 552 -1.45 -23.54 3.12
CA LEU A 552 -0.39 -22.76 2.48
C LEU A 552 -0.88 -21.31 2.37
N THR A 553 -0.05 -20.36 2.79
CA THR A 553 -0.44 -18.94 2.85
C THR A 553 0.72 -18.05 2.41
N GLY A 554 0.44 -16.80 2.02
CA GLY A 554 1.48 -15.80 1.78
C GLY A 554 2.24 -15.96 0.47
N SER A 555 3.57 -16.02 0.53
CA SER A 555 4.46 -16.05 -0.65
C SER A 555 4.53 -17.44 -1.32
N GLU A 556 4.34 -18.52 -0.55
CA GLU A 556 4.50 -19.91 -1.02
C GLU A 556 3.57 -20.25 -2.18
N VAL A 557 2.32 -19.78 -2.11
CA VAL A 557 1.31 -19.92 -3.16
C VAL A 557 0.42 -18.69 -3.23
N ARG A 558 -0.04 -18.32 -4.43
CA ARG A 558 -1.07 -17.29 -4.62
C ARG A 558 -2.22 -17.85 -5.42
N LEU A 559 -3.45 -17.54 -5.00
CA LEU A 559 -4.66 -18.23 -5.43
C LEU A 559 -5.68 -17.22 -5.92
N PHE A 560 -6.27 -17.50 -7.07
CA PHE A 560 -7.34 -16.71 -7.63
C PHE A 560 -8.41 -17.62 -8.21
N SER A 561 -9.67 -17.31 -7.95
CA SER A 561 -10.80 -17.99 -8.58
C SER A 561 -11.80 -16.97 -9.08
N GLU A 562 -12.38 -17.22 -10.25
CA GLU A 562 -13.43 -16.39 -10.85
C GLU A 562 -14.56 -17.27 -11.42
N PRO A 563 -15.83 -16.84 -11.34
CA PRO A 563 -16.92 -17.52 -12.02
C PRO A 563 -16.75 -17.51 -13.55
N ALA A 564 -17.15 -18.60 -14.22
CA ALA A 564 -17.06 -18.74 -15.67
C ALA A 564 -18.29 -19.48 -16.22
N GLY A 565 -19.31 -18.74 -16.64
CA GLY A 565 -20.56 -19.33 -17.13
C GLY A 565 -21.29 -20.13 -16.04
N LYS A 566 -21.53 -21.42 -16.29
CA LYS A 566 -22.10 -22.35 -15.28
C LYS A 566 -21.04 -22.94 -14.34
N GLY A 567 -19.77 -22.69 -14.59
CA GLY A 567 -18.64 -23.18 -13.80
C GLY A 567 -17.75 -22.05 -13.27
N TYR A 568 -16.45 -22.31 -13.17
CA TYR A 568 -15.49 -21.39 -12.57
C TYR A 568 -14.07 -21.65 -13.09
N SER A 569 -13.22 -20.65 -13.03
CA SER A 569 -11.79 -20.74 -13.28
C SER A 569 -11.02 -20.59 -11.98
N VAL A 570 -9.92 -21.34 -11.83
CA VAL A 570 -8.96 -21.19 -10.74
C VAL A 570 -7.56 -21.07 -11.31
N THR A 571 -6.81 -20.08 -10.83
CA THR A 571 -5.40 -19.88 -11.14
C THR A 571 -4.57 -19.87 -9.86
N ILE A 572 -3.45 -20.60 -9.86
CA ILE A 572 -2.47 -20.63 -8.77
C ILE A 572 -1.05 -20.34 -9.27
N SER A 573 -0.27 -19.60 -8.49
CA SER A 573 1.17 -19.42 -8.67
C SER A 573 1.89 -20.05 -7.50
N ILE A 574 2.91 -20.85 -7.76
CA ILE A 574 3.61 -21.67 -6.78
C ILE A 574 5.08 -21.34 -6.86
N GLU A 575 5.68 -20.93 -5.74
CA GLU A 575 7.13 -20.74 -5.70
C GLU A 575 7.84 -22.07 -5.89
N TRP A 576 8.90 -22.08 -6.70
CA TRP A 576 9.67 -23.29 -6.97
C TRP A 576 10.22 -23.94 -5.69
N GLY A 577 10.55 -23.13 -4.68
CA GLY A 577 11.03 -23.60 -3.38
C GLY A 577 10.03 -24.52 -2.67
N LEU A 578 8.71 -24.29 -2.84
CA LEU A 578 7.68 -25.15 -2.28
C LEU A 578 7.67 -26.54 -2.93
N LEU A 579 8.11 -26.64 -4.18
CA LEU A 579 8.26 -27.88 -4.93
C LEU A 579 9.65 -28.53 -4.70
N GLY A 580 10.42 -28.02 -3.74
CA GLY A 580 11.78 -28.49 -3.46
C GLY A 580 12.78 -28.13 -4.55
N MET A 581 12.51 -27.08 -5.35
CA MET A 581 13.35 -26.64 -6.46
C MET A 581 13.82 -25.19 -6.24
N ASP A 582 15.12 -24.93 -6.21
CA ASP A 582 15.63 -23.55 -6.07
C ASP A 582 15.38 -22.69 -7.34
N ARG A 583 15.30 -23.34 -8.52
CA ARG A 583 14.98 -22.73 -9.82
C ARG A 583 14.58 -23.80 -10.84
N PRO A 584 13.78 -23.48 -11.88
CA PRO A 584 13.44 -24.43 -12.92
C PRO A 584 14.69 -24.84 -13.69
N ARG A 585 14.89 -26.15 -13.87
CA ARG A 585 15.97 -26.70 -14.68
C ARG A 585 15.40 -27.24 -15.98
N LYS A 586 16.06 -26.90 -17.08
CA LYS A 586 15.77 -27.47 -18.40
C LYS A 586 15.71 -29.01 -18.32
N ASP A 587 14.75 -29.58 -19.01
CA ASP A 587 14.42 -31.02 -19.11
C ASP A 587 13.86 -31.66 -17.82
N SER A 588 13.55 -30.87 -16.78
CA SER A 588 12.84 -31.41 -15.59
C SER A 588 11.43 -31.84 -15.98
N ARG A 589 10.99 -33.00 -15.48
CA ARG A 589 9.64 -33.54 -15.66
C ARG A 589 8.80 -33.26 -14.42
N MET A 590 7.61 -32.72 -14.60
CA MET A 590 6.60 -32.61 -13.55
C MET A 590 5.31 -33.29 -13.97
N GLY A 591 4.72 -34.06 -13.06
CA GLY A 591 3.43 -34.69 -13.25
C GLY A 591 2.31 -33.83 -12.68
N PHE A 592 1.17 -33.80 -13.38
CA PHE A 592 -0.04 -33.14 -12.88
C PHE A 592 -1.19 -34.14 -12.83
N SER A 593 -1.90 -34.17 -11.71
CA SER A 593 -3.15 -34.93 -11.54
C SER A 593 -4.25 -33.97 -11.09
N ILE A 594 -5.45 -34.12 -11.62
CA ILE A 594 -6.58 -33.26 -11.29
C ILE A 594 -7.70 -34.21 -10.88
N ALA A 595 -8.13 -34.09 -9.64
CA ALA A 595 -9.11 -34.98 -9.05
C ALA A 595 -9.98 -34.20 -8.11
N VAL A 596 -11.28 -34.53 -8.10
CA VAL A 596 -12.20 -34.04 -7.08
C VAL A 596 -12.59 -35.20 -6.17
N SER A 597 -12.30 -35.08 -4.88
CA SER A 597 -12.60 -36.11 -3.88
C SER A 597 -13.77 -35.70 -3.00
N ASP A 598 -14.69 -36.63 -2.80
CA ASP A 598 -15.68 -36.63 -1.72
C ASP A 598 -15.14 -37.47 -0.55
N ARG A 599 -15.46 -37.07 0.69
CA ARG A 599 -15.24 -37.88 1.89
C ARG A 599 -16.45 -37.79 2.80
N ASP A 600 -17.64 -38.05 2.28
CA ASP A 600 -18.78 -38.41 3.11
C ASP A 600 -18.50 -39.79 3.76
N SER A 601 -18.34 -39.81 5.08
CA SER A 601 -17.91 -40.97 5.86
C SER A 601 -18.98 -42.05 6.03
N SER A 602 -20.06 -42.02 5.24
CA SER A 602 -21.20 -42.93 5.33
C SER A 602 -21.18 -44.09 4.33
N HIS A 603 -20.34 -44.04 3.27
CA HIS A 603 -20.25 -45.12 2.28
C HIS A 603 -18.79 -45.52 1.97
N LEU A 604 -18.46 -46.78 2.24
CA LEU A 604 -17.12 -47.38 2.11
C LEU A 604 -16.66 -47.66 0.66
N GLU A 605 -17.36 -47.12 -0.35
CA GLU A 605 -16.94 -47.15 -1.75
C GLU A 605 -16.64 -45.72 -2.21
N ALA A 606 -15.54 -45.16 -1.70
CA ALA A 606 -15.06 -43.84 -2.07
C ALA A 606 -14.55 -43.85 -3.53
N PHE A 607 -15.42 -43.46 -4.46
CA PHE A 607 -15.00 -43.11 -5.81
C PHE A 607 -14.20 -41.81 -5.75
N LYS A 608 -12.89 -41.88 -6.01
CA LYS A 608 -12.10 -40.75 -6.50
C LYS A 608 -12.34 -40.71 -8.02
N PRO A 609 -13.22 -39.86 -8.57
CA PRO A 609 -13.23 -39.62 -10.00
C PRO A 609 -11.95 -38.85 -10.33
N ASP A 610 -10.84 -39.56 -10.48
CA ASP A 610 -9.62 -39.01 -11.06
C ASP A 610 -9.96 -38.59 -12.50
N TRP A 611 -9.79 -37.32 -12.85
CA TRP A 611 -9.96 -36.86 -14.22
C TRP A 611 -8.66 -37.14 -14.97
N HIS A 612 -8.75 -37.91 -16.04
CA HIS A 612 -7.57 -38.43 -16.74
C HIS A 612 -7.36 -37.74 -18.10
N PHE A 613 -6.09 -37.65 -18.50
CA PHE A 613 -5.70 -37.29 -19.86
C PHE A 613 -6.11 -38.43 -20.82
N LYS A 614 -6.30 -38.09 -22.10
CA LYS A 614 -6.82 -39.00 -23.14
C LYS A 614 -6.08 -40.35 -23.16
N SER A 615 -6.83 -41.46 -23.22
CA SER A 615 -6.28 -42.81 -23.35
C SER A 615 -5.66 -43.04 -24.74
N GLU A 616 -4.35 -43.33 -24.80
CA GLU A 616 -3.72 -44.04 -25.90
C GLU A 616 -3.36 -45.47 -25.46
N GLY A 617 -3.77 -46.48 -26.24
CA GLY A 617 -3.41 -47.88 -25.96
C GLY A 617 -4.02 -48.51 -24.70
N GLY A 618 -5.04 -47.91 -24.09
CA GLY A 618 -5.73 -48.47 -22.91
C GLY A 618 -4.97 -48.33 -21.59
N ARG A 619 -3.88 -47.54 -21.59
CA ARG A 619 -3.21 -47.07 -20.37
C ARG A 619 -3.51 -45.58 -20.19
N TRP A 620 -3.81 -45.21 -18.95
CA TRP A 620 -4.07 -43.83 -18.55
C TRP A 620 -2.72 -43.19 -18.19
N GLU A 621 -2.32 -42.10 -18.86
CA GLU A 621 -1.04 -41.43 -18.64
C GLU A 621 -1.21 -40.12 -17.84
N ILE A 622 -0.26 -39.83 -16.94
CA ILE A 622 -0.17 -38.57 -16.21
C ILE A 622 0.30 -37.47 -17.16
N GLY A 623 -0.32 -36.29 -17.11
CA GLY A 623 0.14 -35.14 -17.86
C GLY A 623 1.54 -34.75 -17.42
N THR A 624 2.53 -34.94 -18.29
CA THR A 624 3.93 -34.61 -18.02
C THR A 624 4.27 -33.28 -18.68
N LEU A 625 4.72 -32.29 -17.89
CA LEU A 625 5.35 -31.08 -18.41
C LEU A 625 6.86 -31.28 -18.44
N ILE A 626 7.49 -31.00 -19.57
CA ILE A 626 8.95 -30.89 -19.70
C ILE A 626 9.28 -29.39 -19.71
N LEU A 627 10.09 -28.94 -18.75
CA LEU A 627 10.55 -27.55 -18.69
C LEU A 627 11.62 -27.32 -19.79
N ASN A 628 11.38 -26.41 -20.73
CA ASN A 628 12.26 -26.16 -21.89
C ASN A 628 13.44 -25.22 -21.60
#